data_AF-A0A074SBU7-F1
#
_entry.id   AF-A0A074SBU7-F1
#
_cell.length_a   1.000
_cell.length_b   1.000
_cell.length_c   1.000
_cell.angle_alpha   90.00
_cell.angle_beta   90.00
_cell.angle_gamma   90.00
#
_symmetry.space_group_name_H-M   'P 1'
#
loop_
_entity.id
_entity.type
_entity.pdbx_description
1 polymer ?
#
loop_
_entity_poly.entity_id
_entity_poly.type
_entity_poly.pdbx_seq_one_letter_code
_entity_poly.pdbx_strand_id
1 'polypeptide(L)'
;MLRRQVFACARRTTRPLTTSASAAKPRSARTSLNTPPTITAGRRLYAFAFGVGGVTLGLVGYKLLPRGGELKQQDVPIELSERFIPFDEVQKHNNRDSCWVIINGEIYDVTGFLNDHPGGIGPILKVAGSDATRVFVPIHPPGTLSTLPPTYHIGTVDPATLPAQLTQLTAEELRIQEARATLPPPEAAINLADIENLAKTVLTQTAWAYYRSAGDDEFSYRENNYAFRRYWFRPRVMNKVSQLQTSTTILGIPTSLPIFVSPAALARLGHPDGEVSITRGVASEGIIQGVSINASCSLGEITDARCTDFSPSSLTSPSSTPGQTHSSNAPATATQNPDSSSQQPLIFQIYLNKQRDLSESLLQKVESMGFRALMVTVDAAVAGNRELDRRAKDEGKFTGPAQYGTGTGEAGKKTQGVAQAISGYQDPDVCWADIAWIRSITKLPLVIKGIQCVEDAEKAYEHGVEGIVLSNHGGRELDFSPAPIDTLYELRQKRPDIFKDGRMEVFIDGGVRRGTDVLKALCLGAKAVGLGRPFLYANAAWGEEGVRRCAQIMREEIETGMRLLGVTRVEDLGLQHIKYMDREPAPVPRSDSS
;
A
#
# COMPACT_ATOMS: atom_id res chain seq x y z
N MET A 1 19.70 57.72 2.38
CA MET A 1 18.99 58.23 1.19
C MET A 1 18.70 57.01 0.32
N LEU A 2 17.51 56.50 -0.01
CA LEU A 2 16.10 56.93 -0.11
C LEU A 2 15.22 55.85 0.61
N ARG A 3 14.33 56.21 1.54
CA ARG A 3 12.85 56.41 1.40
C ARG A 3 11.99 55.20 0.96
N ARG A 4 11.36 54.59 1.99
CA ARG A 4 9.95 54.16 2.17
C ARG A 4 9.07 54.02 0.93
N GLN A 5 8.39 52.87 0.83
CA GLN A 5 6.93 52.81 0.62
C GLN A 5 6.33 51.59 1.34
N VAL A 6 5.47 51.88 2.31
CA VAL A 6 4.65 50.95 3.08
C VAL A 6 3.24 51.05 2.50
N PHE A 7 2.68 49.96 1.99
CA PHE A 7 1.26 49.89 1.67
C PHE A 7 0.52 49.26 2.85
N ALA A 8 -0.20 50.12 3.59
CA ALA A 8 -1.26 49.72 4.50
C ALA A 8 -2.56 49.64 3.70
N CYS A 9 -3.27 48.51 3.79
CA CYS A 9 -4.66 48.40 3.36
C CYS A 9 -5.54 48.05 4.57
N ALA A 10 -6.72 48.66 4.55
CA ALA A 10 -7.50 49.04 5.71
C ALA A 10 -8.29 47.90 6.36
N ARG A 11 -8.35 47.97 7.70
CA ARG A 11 -9.36 47.29 8.53
C ARG A 11 -10.73 47.89 8.21
N ARG A 12 -11.69 47.05 7.81
CA ARG A 12 -13.12 47.35 7.95
C ARG A 12 -13.68 46.54 9.11
N THR A 13 -14.09 47.28 10.12
CA THR A 13 -14.88 46.85 11.26
C THR A 13 -16.35 46.72 10.87
N THR A 14 -16.94 45.55 11.09
CA THR A 14 -18.39 45.40 11.20
C THR A 14 -18.70 44.65 12.49
N ARG A 15 -19.42 45.32 13.39
CA ARG A 15 -19.96 44.77 14.64
C ARG A 15 -21.18 43.85 14.35
N PRO A 16 -21.57 42.99 15.30
CA PRO A 16 -22.44 41.84 15.08
C PRO A 16 -23.93 42.20 15.21
N LEU A 17 -24.78 41.48 14.46
CA LEU A 17 -26.22 41.44 14.69
C LEU A 17 -26.55 40.29 15.64
N THR A 18 -27.06 40.66 16.81
CA THR A 18 -27.73 39.80 17.78
C THR A 18 -29.16 39.52 17.31
N THR A 19 -29.56 38.24 17.28
CA THR A 19 -30.95 37.85 17.52
C THR A 19 -30.98 36.59 18.38
N SER A 20 -31.76 36.70 19.45
CA SER A 20 -31.96 35.76 20.54
C SER A 20 -32.92 34.62 20.18
N ALA A 21 -32.64 33.47 20.80
CA ALA A 21 -33.58 32.53 21.43
C ALA A 21 -34.68 31.86 20.60
N SER A 22 -34.63 30.52 20.56
CA SER A 22 -35.62 29.73 21.31
C SER A 22 -35.13 28.29 21.49
N ALA A 23 -35.17 27.85 22.74
CA ALA A 23 -34.84 26.51 23.19
C ALA A 23 -36.03 25.57 22.98
N ALA A 24 -35.76 24.32 22.58
CA ALA A 24 -36.68 23.21 22.79
C ALA A 24 -35.87 21.91 23.03
N LYS A 25 -35.90 21.45 24.28
CA LYS A 25 -35.66 20.07 24.74
C LYS A 25 -36.83 19.74 25.69
N PRO A 26 -37.05 18.48 26.09
CA PRO A 26 -36.99 17.23 25.34
C PRO A 26 -38.32 16.45 25.52
N ARG A 27 -38.64 15.47 24.67
CA ARG A 27 -39.70 14.50 24.98
C ARG A 27 -39.09 13.13 25.29
N SER A 28 -39.21 12.76 26.56
CA SER A 28 -39.02 11.42 27.09
C SER A 28 -40.11 10.47 26.59
N ALA A 29 -39.74 9.26 26.21
CA ALA A 29 -40.64 8.12 26.30
C ALA A 29 -39.82 6.90 26.78
N ARG A 30 -40.05 6.52 28.04
CA ARG A 30 -39.77 5.19 28.58
C ARG A 30 -40.86 4.24 28.11
N THR A 31 -40.47 3.08 27.59
CA THR A 31 -41.25 1.84 27.54
C THR A 31 -40.23 0.70 27.58
N SER A 32 -39.94 0.16 28.77
CA SER A 32 -40.51 -1.07 29.33
C SER A 32 -40.15 -2.34 28.54
N LEU A 33 -39.17 -3.07 29.10
CA LEU A 33 -39.13 -4.52 29.32
C LEU A 33 -40.03 -5.39 28.43
N ASN A 34 -39.40 -6.29 27.67
CA ASN A 34 -39.84 -7.68 27.47
C ASN A 34 -38.68 -8.54 26.93
N THR A 35 -38.09 -9.36 27.80
CA THR A 35 -37.55 -10.71 27.49
C THR A 35 -38.72 -11.65 27.20
N PRO A 36 -38.63 -12.75 26.40
CA PRO A 36 -37.71 -13.91 26.58
C PRO A 36 -37.40 -14.66 25.23
N PRO A 37 -37.04 -15.96 25.15
CA PRO A 37 -36.35 -16.87 26.07
C PRO A 37 -35.02 -17.44 25.53
N THR A 38 -34.24 -17.93 26.48
CA THR A 38 -33.11 -18.85 26.34
C THR A 38 -33.53 -20.19 25.72
N ILE A 39 -32.80 -20.66 24.70
CA ILE A 39 -32.83 -22.06 24.26
C ILE A 39 -31.44 -22.67 24.46
N THR A 40 -31.42 -23.69 25.31
CA THR A 40 -30.30 -24.56 25.62
C THR A 40 -30.39 -25.80 24.72
N ALA A 41 -29.38 -26.06 23.88
CA ALA A 41 -29.00 -27.35 23.30
C ALA A 41 -27.84 -27.08 22.34
N GLY A 42 -26.77 -27.83 22.19
CA GLY A 42 -26.39 -29.15 22.68
C GLY A 42 -25.16 -29.51 21.86
N ARG A 43 -24.08 -29.91 22.52
CA ARG A 43 -22.80 -30.32 21.91
C ARG A 43 -23.02 -31.33 20.79
N ARG A 44 -22.45 -31.09 19.60
CA ARG A 44 -22.03 -32.16 18.69
C ARG A 44 -20.61 -31.88 18.19
N LEU A 45 -19.71 -32.73 18.67
CA LEU A 45 -18.31 -32.84 18.34
C LEU A 45 -18.22 -33.64 17.03
N TYR A 46 -17.71 -33.05 15.96
CA TYR A 46 -17.26 -33.81 14.78
C TYR A 46 -15.74 -33.76 14.77
N ALA A 47 -15.13 -34.87 15.19
CA ALA A 47 -13.72 -35.17 14.98
C ALA A 47 -13.55 -35.70 13.55
N PHE A 48 -12.74 -35.02 12.73
CA PHE A 48 -12.22 -35.60 11.49
C PHE A 48 -10.71 -35.79 11.65
N ALA A 49 -10.31 -37.06 11.71
CA ALA A 49 -8.93 -37.50 11.66
C ALA A 49 -8.46 -37.50 10.20
N PHE A 50 -7.39 -36.77 9.88
CA PHE A 50 -6.67 -36.93 8.62
C PHE A 50 -5.56 -37.97 8.80
N GLY A 51 -5.70 -39.08 8.08
CA GLY A 51 -4.66 -40.09 7.92
C GLY A 51 -3.58 -39.64 6.95
N VAL A 52 -2.34 -39.86 7.37
CA VAL A 52 -1.10 -39.61 6.63
C VAL A 52 -0.94 -40.64 5.49
N GLY A 53 -0.64 -40.18 4.29
CA GLY A 53 -0.21 -41.02 3.16
C GLY A 53 0.80 -40.25 2.31
N GLY A 54 2.05 -40.71 2.32
CA GLY A 54 3.23 -39.97 1.89
C GLY A 54 3.41 -39.78 0.37
N VAL A 55 4.18 -38.73 0.04
CA VAL A 55 4.72 -38.45 -1.28
C VAL A 55 6.22 -38.75 -1.25
N THR A 56 6.67 -39.70 -2.06
CA THR A 56 8.08 -40.00 -2.28
C THR A 56 8.61 -39.20 -3.47
N LEU A 57 9.66 -38.41 -3.22
CA LEU A 57 10.51 -37.76 -4.21
C LEU A 57 11.18 -38.77 -5.15
N GLY A 58 11.38 -38.38 -6.41
CA GLY A 58 12.30 -39.05 -7.33
C GLY A 58 12.90 -38.06 -8.33
N LEU A 59 14.05 -37.48 -7.98
CA LEU A 59 14.96 -36.78 -8.88
C LEU A 59 16.07 -37.74 -9.37
N VAL A 60 16.65 -37.39 -10.53
CA VAL A 60 17.96 -37.78 -11.11
C VAL A 60 17.97 -38.92 -12.15
N GLY A 61 18.50 -38.61 -13.34
CA GLY A 61 19.25 -39.59 -14.12
C GLY A 61 19.35 -39.40 -15.65
N TYR A 62 20.05 -38.37 -16.13
CA TYR A 62 20.61 -38.39 -17.49
C TYR A 62 21.72 -39.46 -17.56
N LYS A 63 21.62 -40.44 -18.48
CA LYS A 63 22.78 -41.12 -19.11
C LYS A 63 22.38 -42.04 -20.30
N LEU A 64 23.00 -41.74 -21.44
CA LEU A 64 23.56 -42.63 -22.49
C LEU A 64 22.67 -43.71 -23.15
N LEU A 65 22.43 -43.49 -24.46
CA LEU A 65 22.00 -44.48 -25.46
C LEU A 65 22.94 -45.69 -25.54
N PRO A 66 22.40 -46.86 -25.95
CA PRO A 66 22.84 -47.41 -27.23
C PRO A 66 21.70 -47.91 -28.14
N ARG A 67 22.09 -48.10 -29.40
CA ARG A 67 21.33 -48.43 -30.61
C ARG A 67 20.46 -49.70 -30.53
N GLY A 68 19.35 -49.64 -31.27
CA GLY A 68 18.89 -50.71 -32.16
C GLY A 68 17.98 -51.76 -31.52
N GLY A 69 16.67 -51.65 -31.80
CA GLY A 69 15.70 -52.70 -31.56
C GLY A 69 14.28 -52.20 -31.85
N GLU A 70 13.74 -52.55 -33.02
CA GLU A 70 12.31 -52.43 -33.30
C GLU A 70 11.54 -53.32 -32.33
N LEU A 71 10.69 -52.71 -31.49
CA LEU A 71 9.72 -53.42 -30.67
C LEU A 71 8.33 -52.91 -31.00
N LYS A 72 7.47 -53.89 -31.32
CA LYS A 72 6.11 -53.75 -31.82
C LYS A 72 5.23 -52.95 -30.87
N GLN A 73 4.42 -52.08 -31.48
CA GLN A 73 3.30 -51.36 -30.87
C GLN A 73 2.35 -52.36 -30.20
N GLN A 74 2.36 -52.39 -28.86
CA GLN A 74 1.30 -52.98 -28.05
C GLN A 74 0.38 -51.85 -27.62
N ASP A 75 -0.85 -51.89 -28.12
CA ASP A 75 -1.92 -50.98 -27.77
C ASP A 75 -2.24 -51.14 -26.27
N VAL A 76 -1.86 -50.13 -25.48
CA VAL A 76 -2.37 -49.92 -24.14
C VAL A 76 -3.56 -48.96 -24.27
N PRO A 77 -4.76 -49.27 -23.76
CA PRO A 77 -5.90 -48.37 -23.87
C PRO A 77 -5.65 -47.09 -23.07
N ILE A 78 -5.57 -45.95 -23.76
CA ILE A 78 -5.63 -44.62 -23.14
C ILE A 78 -7.11 -44.29 -22.98
N GLU A 79 -7.67 -44.55 -21.80
CA GLU A 79 -8.91 -43.91 -21.35
C GLU A 79 -8.58 -42.95 -20.20
N LEU A 80 -8.53 -41.66 -20.55
CA LEU A 80 -9.01 -40.50 -19.80
C LEU A 80 -8.81 -39.32 -20.76
N SER A 81 -9.68 -39.22 -21.77
CA SER A 81 -9.79 -37.97 -22.50
C SER A 81 -10.36 -36.94 -21.53
N GLU A 82 -9.58 -35.97 -21.09
CA GLU A 82 -10.11 -34.72 -20.56
C GLU A 82 -11.12 -34.21 -21.59
N ARG A 83 -12.41 -34.24 -21.25
CA ARG A 83 -13.46 -33.74 -22.12
C ARG A 83 -13.33 -32.22 -22.14
N PHE A 84 -12.63 -31.70 -23.13
CA PHE A 84 -12.63 -30.29 -23.40
C PHE A 84 -14.06 -29.82 -23.68
N ILE A 85 -14.44 -28.70 -23.07
CA ILE A 85 -15.74 -28.07 -23.25
C ILE A 85 -15.60 -26.98 -24.32
N PRO A 86 -16.36 -27.03 -25.42
CA PRO A 86 -16.34 -26.00 -26.45
C PRO A 86 -16.69 -24.60 -25.90
N PHE A 87 -16.05 -23.56 -26.44
CA PHE A 87 -16.29 -22.17 -26.01
C PHE A 87 -17.73 -21.71 -26.22
N ASP A 88 -18.39 -22.16 -27.29
CA ASP A 88 -19.80 -21.85 -27.56
C ASP A 88 -20.76 -22.45 -26.51
N GLU A 89 -20.35 -23.52 -25.83
CA GLU A 89 -21.07 -24.02 -24.65
C GLU A 89 -20.96 -23.02 -23.52
N VAL A 90 -19.75 -22.56 -23.17
CA VAL A 90 -19.52 -21.56 -22.11
C VAL A 90 -20.34 -20.29 -22.36
N GLN A 91 -20.44 -19.85 -23.62
CA GLN A 91 -21.20 -18.65 -24.00
C GLN A 91 -22.71 -18.73 -23.69
N LYS A 92 -23.27 -19.92 -23.50
CA LYS A 92 -24.68 -20.11 -23.10
C LYS A 92 -24.93 -19.71 -21.65
N HIS A 93 -23.89 -19.68 -20.81
CA HIS A 93 -23.96 -19.41 -19.38
C HIS A 93 -23.50 -17.98 -19.08
N ASN A 94 -24.25 -16.99 -19.58
CA ASN A 94 -23.87 -15.58 -19.63
C ASN A 94 -24.77 -14.62 -18.83
N ASN A 95 -25.54 -15.14 -17.87
CA ASN A 95 -26.52 -14.34 -17.11
C ASN A 95 -26.61 -14.78 -15.65
N ARG A 96 -27.46 -14.11 -14.86
CA ARG A 96 -27.55 -14.34 -13.41
C ARG A 96 -28.02 -15.75 -13.04
N ASP A 97 -28.88 -16.34 -13.85
CA ASP A 97 -29.47 -17.65 -13.55
C ASP A 97 -28.55 -18.80 -14.00
N SER A 98 -27.54 -18.48 -14.81
CA SER A 98 -26.56 -19.41 -15.35
C SER A 98 -25.32 -18.64 -15.79
N CYS A 99 -24.25 -18.70 -14.99
CA CYS A 99 -23.05 -17.88 -15.12
C CYS A 99 -21.78 -18.73 -15.05
N TRP A 100 -21.15 -18.97 -16.20
CA TRP A 100 -19.83 -19.59 -16.27
C TRP A 100 -18.77 -18.58 -16.68
N VAL A 101 -17.53 -18.78 -16.22
CA VAL A 101 -16.38 -17.97 -16.61
C VAL A 101 -15.17 -18.86 -16.85
N ILE A 102 -14.33 -18.49 -17.82
CA ILE A 102 -13.03 -19.12 -18.03
C ILE A 102 -11.95 -18.33 -17.30
N ILE A 103 -11.11 -19.00 -16.53
CA ILE A 103 -9.93 -18.42 -15.88
C ILE A 103 -8.75 -19.37 -16.08
N ASN A 104 -7.69 -18.89 -16.75
CA ASN A 104 -6.52 -19.68 -17.13
C ASN A 104 -6.85 -20.96 -17.91
N GLY A 105 -7.87 -20.91 -18.78
CA GLY A 105 -8.32 -22.07 -19.57
C GLY A 105 -9.26 -23.03 -18.82
N GLU A 106 -9.48 -22.82 -17.53
CA GLU A 106 -10.39 -23.62 -16.70
C GLU A 106 -11.75 -22.94 -16.59
N ILE A 107 -12.83 -23.72 -16.67
CA ILE A 107 -14.20 -23.22 -16.62
C ILE A 107 -14.76 -23.42 -15.22
N TYR A 108 -15.36 -22.35 -14.69
CA TYR A 108 -16.01 -22.33 -13.39
C TYR A 108 -17.47 -21.94 -13.52
N ASP A 109 -18.37 -22.77 -12.98
CA ASP A 109 -19.77 -22.42 -12.77
C ASP A 109 -19.91 -21.60 -11.49
N VAL A 110 -19.88 -20.28 -11.62
CA VAL A 110 -19.95 -19.35 -10.49
C VAL A 110 -21.38 -18.92 -10.17
N THR A 111 -22.41 -19.54 -10.76
CA THR A 111 -23.82 -19.17 -10.57
C THR A 111 -24.21 -19.12 -9.09
N GLY A 112 -23.87 -20.17 -8.34
CA GLY A 112 -24.12 -20.25 -6.90
C GLY A 112 -23.29 -19.29 -6.06
N PHE A 113 -22.13 -18.85 -6.58
CA PHE A 113 -21.20 -17.97 -5.89
C PHE A 113 -21.46 -16.48 -6.16
N LEU A 114 -22.32 -16.13 -7.12
CA LEU A 114 -22.56 -14.73 -7.50
C LEU A 114 -22.88 -13.83 -6.30
N ASN A 115 -23.78 -14.29 -5.41
CA ASN A 115 -24.20 -13.51 -4.24
C ASN A 115 -23.14 -13.47 -3.13
N ASP A 116 -22.23 -14.44 -3.12
CA ASP A 116 -21.16 -14.56 -2.13
C ASP A 116 -19.87 -13.90 -2.60
N HIS A 117 -19.78 -13.54 -3.89
CA HIS A 117 -18.62 -12.88 -4.44
C HIS A 117 -18.37 -11.55 -3.72
N PRO A 118 -17.24 -11.40 -3.03
CA PRO A 118 -17.02 -10.24 -2.19
C PRO A 118 -17.03 -8.91 -2.98
N GLY A 119 -16.75 -8.91 -4.30
CA GLY A 119 -16.80 -7.72 -5.17
C GLY A 119 -18.13 -7.44 -5.81
N GLY A 120 -19.17 -8.11 -5.33
CA GLY A 120 -20.51 -7.98 -5.84
C GLY A 120 -20.71 -8.70 -7.18
N ILE A 121 -21.97 -8.81 -7.55
CA ILE A 121 -22.43 -9.62 -8.69
C ILE A 121 -22.07 -8.95 -10.02
N GLY A 122 -22.15 -7.61 -10.08
CA GLY A 122 -22.01 -6.83 -11.31
C GLY A 122 -20.71 -7.09 -12.08
N PRO A 123 -19.53 -7.07 -11.44
CA PRO A 123 -18.25 -7.42 -12.07
C PRO A 123 -18.24 -8.78 -12.78
N ILE A 124 -18.75 -9.84 -12.13
CA ILE A 124 -18.76 -11.18 -12.70
C ILE A 124 -19.73 -11.25 -13.88
N LEU A 125 -20.93 -10.67 -13.74
CA LEU A 125 -21.92 -10.69 -14.82
C LEU A 125 -21.47 -9.97 -16.10
N LYS A 126 -20.55 -8.99 -16.00
CA LYS A 126 -19.97 -8.34 -17.19
C LYS A 126 -19.10 -9.28 -18.03
N VAL A 127 -18.56 -10.34 -17.42
CA VAL A 127 -17.68 -11.33 -18.07
C VAL A 127 -18.32 -12.72 -18.11
N ALA A 128 -19.61 -12.84 -17.79
CA ALA A 128 -20.32 -14.10 -17.83
C ALA A 128 -20.33 -14.69 -19.25
N GLY A 129 -20.11 -15.99 -19.35
CA GLY A 129 -20.01 -16.73 -20.61
C GLY A 129 -18.75 -16.39 -21.43
N SER A 130 -17.69 -15.88 -20.79
CA SER A 130 -16.47 -15.44 -21.49
C SER A 130 -15.18 -15.78 -20.72
N ASP A 131 -14.04 -15.50 -21.33
CA ASP A 131 -12.73 -15.58 -20.67
C ASP A 131 -12.48 -14.34 -19.81
N ALA A 132 -12.50 -14.56 -18.50
CA ALA A 132 -12.32 -13.55 -17.47
C ALA A 132 -10.87 -13.45 -16.99
N THR A 133 -9.94 -14.26 -17.51
CA THR A 133 -8.56 -14.38 -17.00
C THR A 133 -7.87 -13.02 -16.86
N ARG A 134 -7.93 -12.20 -17.91
CA ARG A 134 -7.31 -10.86 -17.97
C ARG A 134 -7.85 -9.89 -16.92
N VAL A 135 -9.10 -10.06 -16.51
CA VAL A 135 -9.74 -9.20 -15.49
C VAL A 135 -9.54 -9.80 -14.10
N PHE A 136 -9.54 -11.13 -13.98
CA PHE A 136 -9.43 -11.84 -12.72
C PHE A 136 -8.02 -11.76 -12.12
N VAL A 137 -7.00 -12.12 -12.90
CA VAL A 137 -5.62 -12.30 -12.42
C VAL A 137 -5.03 -11.04 -11.76
N PRO A 138 -5.21 -9.81 -12.29
CA PRO A 138 -4.60 -8.61 -11.69
C PRO A 138 -5.20 -8.19 -10.34
N ILE A 139 -6.40 -8.66 -9.99
CA ILE A 139 -7.16 -8.16 -8.83
C ILE A 139 -7.42 -9.24 -7.77
N HIS A 140 -7.11 -10.51 -8.04
CA HIS A 140 -7.28 -11.63 -7.11
C HIS A 140 -5.94 -12.27 -6.70
N PRO A 141 -5.79 -12.72 -5.44
CA PRO A 141 -4.63 -13.49 -5.01
C PRO A 141 -4.34 -14.74 -5.86
N PRO A 142 -3.05 -15.11 -6.04
CA PRO A 142 -2.70 -16.47 -6.43
C PRO A 142 -3.35 -17.48 -5.48
N GLY A 143 -3.97 -18.54 -6.03
CA GLY A 143 -4.67 -19.55 -5.24
C GLY A 143 -6.12 -19.19 -4.85
N THR A 144 -6.65 -18.01 -5.21
CA THR A 144 -8.06 -17.65 -4.92
C THR A 144 -9.04 -18.75 -5.36
N LEU A 145 -8.83 -19.32 -6.56
CA LEU A 145 -9.69 -20.38 -7.09
C LEU A 145 -9.59 -21.69 -6.30
N SER A 146 -8.49 -21.94 -5.59
CA SER A 146 -8.34 -23.12 -4.72
C SER A 146 -9.21 -23.07 -3.46
N THR A 147 -9.76 -21.88 -3.13
CA THR A 147 -10.70 -21.72 -2.03
C THR A 147 -12.15 -22.07 -2.40
N LEU A 148 -12.46 -22.15 -3.69
CA LEU A 148 -13.78 -22.57 -4.15
C LEU A 148 -13.93 -24.09 -3.99
N PRO A 149 -15.10 -24.57 -3.54
CA PRO A 149 -15.39 -26.00 -3.56
C PRO A 149 -15.16 -26.59 -4.96
N PRO A 150 -14.60 -27.81 -5.09
CA PRO A 150 -14.33 -28.42 -6.38
C PRO A 150 -15.57 -28.52 -7.30
N THR A 151 -16.78 -28.49 -6.74
CA THR A 151 -18.04 -28.49 -7.47
C THR A 151 -18.25 -27.27 -8.37
N TYR A 152 -17.53 -26.18 -8.13
CA TYR A 152 -17.56 -24.99 -8.98
C TYR A 152 -16.72 -25.16 -10.25
N HIS A 153 -15.72 -26.04 -10.24
CA HIS A 153 -14.89 -26.31 -11.41
C HIS A 153 -15.55 -27.39 -12.26
N ILE A 154 -15.83 -27.07 -13.52
CA ILE A 154 -16.61 -27.97 -14.39
C ILE A 154 -15.77 -28.60 -15.50
N GLY A 155 -14.56 -28.10 -15.76
CA GLY A 155 -13.61 -28.68 -16.72
C GLY A 155 -12.80 -27.62 -17.47
N THR A 156 -12.03 -28.06 -18.45
CA THR A 156 -11.13 -27.23 -19.26
C THR A 156 -11.82 -26.84 -20.58
N VAL A 157 -11.67 -25.58 -21.01
CA VAL A 157 -12.20 -25.13 -22.30
C VAL A 157 -11.36 -25.71 -23.46
N ASP A 158 -11.98 -26.09 -24.57
CA ASP A 158 -11.27 -26.49 -25.78
C ASP A 158 -10.51 -25.29 -26.39
N PRO A 159 -9.16 -25.28 -26.34
CA PRO A 159 -8.39 -24.16 -26.86
C PRO A 159 -8.58 -23.94 -28.37
N ALA A 160 -8.95 -24.98 -29.12
CA ALA A 160 -9.21 -24.88 -30.57
C ALA A 160 -10.52 -24.13 -30.88
N THR A 161 -11.42 -24.00 -29.90
CA THR A 161 -12.70 -23.31 -30.05
C THR A 161 -12.67 -21.87 -29.53
N LEU A 162 -11.59 -21.46 -28.86
CA LEU A 162 -11.43 -20.09 -28.38
C LEU A 162 -11.22 -19.12 -29.56
N PRO A 163 -11.94 -17.98 -29.59
CA PRO A 163 -11.65 -16.89 -30.52
C PRO A 163 -10.17 -16.52 -30.52
N ALA A 164 -9.56 -16.40 -31.71
CA ALA A 164 -8.14 -16.07 -31.86
C ALA A 164 -7.76 -14.74 -31.19
N GLN A 165 -8.70 -13.80 -31.04
CA GLN A 165 -8.47 -12.55 -30.31
C GLN A 165 -8.30 -12.75 -28.79
N LEU A 166 -8.84 -13.81 -28.21
CA LEU A 166 -8.69 -14.11 -26.78
C LEU A 166 -7.34 -14.77 -26.47
N THR A 167 -6.73 -15.43 -27.45
CA THR A 167 -5.43 -16.11 -27.30
C THR A 167 -4.24 -15.25 -27.73
N GLN A 168 -4.44 -14.18 -28.51
CA GLN A 168 -3.38 -13.26 -28.89
C GLN A 168 -3.11 -12.20 -27.82
N LEU A 169 -1.81 -12.00 -27.51
CA LEU A 169 -1.37 -10.90 -26.67
C LEU A 169 -1.61 -9.57 -27.38
N THR A 170 -2.12 -8.60 -26.63
CA THR A 170 -2.24 -7.20 -27.06
C THR A 170 -0.85 -6.58 -27.23
N ALA A 171 -0.76 -5.47 -27.97
CA ALA A 171 0.49 -4.73 -28.13
C ALA A 171 1.10 -4.30 -26.78
N GLU A 172 0.25 -3.97 -25.80
CA GLU A 172 0.69 -3.64 -24.45
C GLU A 172 1.25 -4.85 -23.70
N GLU A 173 0.58 -6.00 -23.76
CA GLU A 173 1.05 -7.23 -23.14
C GLU A 173 2.38 -7.69 -23.74
N LEU A 174 2.54 -7.61 -25.07
CA LEU A 174 3.80 -7.89 -25.76
C LEU A 174 4.92 -6.94 -25.28
N ARG A 175 4.66 -5.63 -25.23
CA ARG A 175 5.61 -4.63 -24.72
C ARG A 175 6.04 -4.95 -23.28
N ILE A 176 5.09 -5.31 -22.41
CA ILE A 176 5.39 -5.65 -21.01
C ILE A 176 6.19 -6.95 -20.95
N GLN A 177 5.83 -7.96 -21.73
CA GLN A 177 6.54 -9.25 -21.78
C GLN A 177 8.00 -9.04 -22.23
N GLU A 178 8.22 -8.27 -23.29
CA GLU A 178 9.56 -7.89 -23.75
C GLU A 178 10.33 -7.11 -22.68
N ALA A 179 9.71 -6.09 -22.09
CA ALA A 179 10.33 -5.29 -21.04
C ALA A 179 10.72 -6.13 -19.81
N ARG A 180 9.88 -7.09 -19.41
CA ARG A 180 10.16 -8.05 -18.33
C ARG A 180 11.33 -8.98 -18.70
N ALA A 181 11.38 -9.47 -19.93
CA ALA A 181 12.45 -10.34 -20.40
C ALA A 181 13.82 -9.63 -20.44
N THR A 182 13.81 -8.31 -20.67
CA THR A 182 15.04 -7.48 -20.71
C THR A 182 15.28 -6.67 -19.44
N LEU A 183 14.47 -6.86 -18.39
CA LEU A 183 14.59 -6.08 -17.17
C LEU A 183 15.93 -6.38 -16.50
N PRO A 184 16.78 -5.37 -16.22
CA PRO A 184 18.06 -5.61 -15.57
C PRO A 184 17.83 -6.09 -14.12
N PRO A 185 18.83 -6.72 -13.48
CA PRO A 185 18.72 -7.10 -12.08
C PRO A 185 18.57 -5.86 -11.18
N PRO A 186 17.93 -5.95 -9.99
CA PRO A 186 17.65 -4.81 -9.12
C PRO A 186 18.88 -3.94 -8.81
N GLU A 187 20.07 -4.54 -8.67
CA GLU A 187 21.32 -3.85 -8.36
C GLU A 187 21.74 -2.85 -9.45
N ALA A 188 21.23 -2.99 -10.67
CA ALA A 188 21.45 -2.03 -11.75
C ALA A 188 20.76 -0.68 -11.50
N ALA A 189 19.71 -0.65 -10.66
CA ALA A 189 19.12 0.60 -10.21
C ALA A 189 20.05 1.26 -9.17
N ILE A 190 20.61 2.41 -9.53
CA ILE A 190 21.52 3.19 -8.68
C ILE A 190 20.71 4.14 -7.81
N ASN A 191 19.52 4.53 -8.26
CA ASN A 191 18.65 5.44 -7.53
C ASN A 191 17.14 5.21 -7.76
N LEU A 192 16.31 5.89 -6.97
CA LEU A 192 14.85 5.75 -7.06
C LEU A 192 14.24 6.21 -8.40
N ALA A 193 14.91 7.09 -9.16
CA ALA A 193 14.43 7.46 -10.49
C ALA A 193 14.66 6.33 -11.51
N ASP A 194 15.75 5.56 -11.37
CA ASP A 194 15.97 4.37 -12.20
C ASP A 194 14.86 3.34 -11.95
N ILE A 195 14.50 3.12 -10.67
CA ILE A 195 13.37 2.27 -10.28
C ILE A 195 12.07 2.76 -10.92
N GLU A 196 11.75 4.06 -10.84
CA GLU A 196 10.55 4.63 -11.45
C GLU A 196 10.53 4.45 -12.97
N ASN A 197 11.66 4.69 -13.65
CA ASN A 197 11.80 4.53 -15.10
C ASN A 197 11.63 3.07 -15.54
N LEU A 198 12.22 2.13 -14.81
CA LEU A 198 12.11 0.69 -15.08
C LEU A 198 10.72 0.14 -14.75
N ALA A 199 10.09 0.62 -13.67
CA ALA A 199 8.70 0.27 -13.37
C ALA A 199 7.75 0.71 -14.49
N LYS A 200 7.97 1.90 -15.07
CA LYS A 200 7.15 2.40 -16.19
C LYS A 200 7.15 1.46 -17.39
N THR A 201 8.25 0.76 -17.68
CA THR A 201 8.33 -0.15 -18.83
C THR A 201 7.60 -1.48 -18.59
N VAL A 202 7.34 -1.86 -17.35
CA VAL A 202 6.69 -3.15 -17.03
C VAL A 202 5.28 -3.02 -16.48
N LEU A 203 4.81 -1.80 -16.22
CA LEU A 203 3.46 -1.50 -15.81
C LEU A 203 2.50 -1.42 -17.00
N THR A 204 1.24 -1.78 -16.78
CA THR A 204 0.16 -1.40 -17.71
C THR A 204 -0.08 0.11 -17.66
N GLN A 205 -0.69 0.67 -18.70
CA GLN A 205 -1.06 2.07 -18.80
C GLN A 205 -1.98 2.47 -17.64
N THR A 206 -2.93 1.59 -17.30
CA THR A 206 -3.83 1.76 -16.15
C THR A 206 -3.07 1.81 -14.84
N ALA A 207 -2.17 0.84 -14.59
CA ALA A 207 -1.40 0.79 -13.35
C ALA A 207 -0.43 1.98 -13.23
N TRP A 208 0.26 2.33 -14.31
CA TRP A 208 1.13 3.51 -14.37
C TRP A 208 0.34 4.79 -14.09
N ALA A 209 -0.80 4.99 -14.77
CA ALA A 209 -1.65 6.15 -14.57
C ALA A 209 -2.17 6.24 -13.13
N TYR A 210 -2.58 5.11 -12.54
CA TYR A 210 -3.04 5.06 -11.16
C TYR A 210 -1.92 5.32 -10.13
N TYR A 211 -0.69 4.86 -10.34
CA TYR A 211 0.41 5.15 -9.41
C TYR A 211 0.96 6.57 -9.58
N ARG A 212 1.18 7.00 -10.83
CA ARG A 212 1.83 8.28 -11.13
C ARG A 212 0.90 9.48 -10.97
N SER A 213 -0.39 9.39 -11.30
CA SER A 213 -1.24 10.59 -11.35
C SER A 213 -1.32 11.34 -10.01
N ALA A 214 -1.66 12.61 -10.10
CA ALA A 214 -1.85 13.54 -8.99
C ALA A 214 -3.15 14.36 -9.20
N GLY A 215 -3.51 15.20 -8.24
CA GLY A 215 -4.68 16.07 -8.35
C GLY A 215 -4.47 17.18 -9.38
N ASP A 216 -5.50 17.45 -10.18
CA ASP A 216 -5.62 18.58 -11.11
C ASP A 216 -4.36 18.80 -11.98
N ASP A 217 -3.69 19.94 -11.83
CA ASP A 217 -2.52 20.35 -12.63
C ASP A 217 -1.19 19.80 -12.07
N GLU A 218 -1.27 19.03 -10.99
CA GLU A 218 -0.16 18.35 -10.30
C GLU A 218 0.89 19.32 -9.73
N PHE A 219 0.51 20.54 -9.34
CA PHE A 219 1.43 21.50 -8.72
C PHE A 219 1.97 21.00 -7.38
N SER A 220 1.10 20.61 -6.46
CA SER A 220 1.49 20.06 -5.15
C SER A 220 2.34 18.81 -5.29
N TYR A 221 2.05 17.95 -6.27
CA TYR A 221 2.85 16.76 -6.53
C TYR A 221 4.31 17.10 -6.87
N ARG A 222 4.53 18.06 -7.77
CA ARG A 222 5.88 18.52 -8.15
C ARG A 222 6.53 19.30 -7.00
N GLU A 223 5.77 20.17 -6.36
CA GLU A 223 6.22 21.05 -5.30
C GLU A 223 6.70 20.27 -4.07
N ASN A 224 6.05 19.16 -3.73
CA ASN A 224 6.51 18.24 -2.69
C ASN A 224 7.97 17.82 -2.86
N ASN A 225 8.44 17.64 -4.10
CA ASN A 225 9.84 17.32 -4.37
C ASN A 225 10.70 18.59 -4.45
N TYR A 226 10.21 19.63 -5.12
CA TYR A 226 11.01 20.84 -5.37
C TYR A 226 11.31 21.63 -4.10
N ALA A 227 10.41 21.63 -3.12
CA ALA A 227 10.58 22.35 -1.87
C ALA A 227 11.85 21.94 -1.10
N PHE A 228 12.28 20.68 -1.20
CA PHE A 228 13.54 20.22 -0.59
C PHE A 228 14.78 21.00 -1.06
N ARG A 229 14.73 21.68 -2.22
CA ARG A 229 15.83 22.49 -2.77
C ARG A 229 16.00 23.83 -2.06
N ARG A 230 15.00 24.27 -1.29
CA ARG A 230 15.08 25.46 -0.42
C ARG A 230 15.85 25.18 0.87
N TYR A 231 16.16 23.92 1.18
CA TYR A 231 16.85 23.53 2.41
C TYR A 231 18.26 23.01 2.10
N TRP A 232 19.26 23.74 2.60
CA TRP A 232 20.67 23.48 2.34
C TRP A 232 21.38 23.00 3.59
N PHE A 233 22.29 22.03 3.43
CA PHE A 233 23.08 21.52 4.54
C PHE A 233 24.16 22.49 5.01
N ARG A 234 24.57 22.32 6.26
CA ARG A 234 25.74 22.95 6.88
C ARG A 234 26.70 21.87 7.40
N PRO A 235 27.49 21.24 6.52
CA PRO A 235 28.40 20.16 6.90
C PRO A 235 29.39 20.55 8.00
N ARG A 236 29.70 19.59 8.88
CA ARG A 236 30.69 19.73 9.94
C ARG A 236 31.94 18.91 9.57
N VAL A 237 33.02 19.61 9.25
CA VAL A 237 34.29 18.99 8.87
C VAL A 237 35.13 18.61 10.10
N MET A 238 36.11 17.72 9.91
CA MET A 238 37.01 17.22 10.97
C MET A 238 36.30 16.40 12.08
N ASN A 239 35.07 15.94 11.85
CA ASN A 239 34.38 15.00 12.73
C ASN A 239 34.78 13.56 12.42
N LYS A 240 34.83 12.69 13.44
CA LYS A 240 35.02 11.25 13.25
C LYS A 240 33.71 10.64 12.75
N VAL A 241 33.73 10.03 11.57
CA VAL A 241 32.51 9.53 10.88
C VAL A 241 32.56 8.06 10.49
N SER A 242 33.47 7.28 11.07
CA SER A 242 33.66 5.88 10.72
C SER A 242 32.57 4.95 11.27
N GLN A 243 32.02 5.26 12.45
CA GLN A 243 30.99 4.46 13.12
C GLN A 243 29.64 5.15 12.95
N LEU A 244 28.70 4.51 12.24
CA LEU A 244 27.35 5.04 12.03
C LEU A 244 26.31 4.30 12.84
N GLN A 245 25.28 5.03 13.25
CA GLN A 245 24.05 4.52 13.81
C GLN A 245 22.86 5.21 13.12
N THR A 246 22.26 4.51 12.17
CA THR A 246 21.07 4.96 11.44
C THR A 246 19.77 4.50 12.06
N SER A 247 19.83 3.56 13.01
CA SER A 247 18.66 3.05 13.71
C SER A 247 18.02 4.11 14.61
N THR A 248 16.69 4.02 14.75
CA THR A 248 15.88 4.88 15.60
C THR A 248 14.60 4.13 15.99
N THR A 249 13.60 4.86 16.48
CA THR A 249 12.26 4.33 16.75
C THR A 249 11.20 5.07 15.94
N ILE A 250 10.04 4.43 15.75
CA ILE A 250 8.80 5.04 15.27
C ILE A 250 7.71 4.58 16.24
N LEU A 251 7.12 5.50 17.01
CA LEU A 251 6.14 5.19 18.06
C LEU A 251 6.67 4.17 19.07
N GLY A 252 7.96 4.28 19.40
CA GLY A 252 8.66 3.31 20.27
C GLY A 252 9.03 1.98 19.60
N ILE A 253 8.61 1.74 18.36
CA ILE A 253 8.96 0.54 17.59
C ILE A 253 10.35 0.70 16.99
N PRO A 254 11.32 -0.19 17.26
CA PRO A 254 12.66 -0.07 16.68
C PRO A 254 12.64 -0.24 15.14
N THR A 255 13.45 0.55 14.45
CA THR A 255 13.68 0.45 13.01
C THR A 255 15.14 0.73 12.67
N SER A 256 15.63 0.10 11.59
CA SER A 256 17.03 0.21 11.18
C SER A 256 17.35 1.53 10.46
N LEU A 257 16.33 2.24 9.96
CA LEU A 257 16.44 3.49 9.22
C LEU A 257 15.32 4.46 9.62
N PRO A 258 15.53 5.78 9.50
CA PRO A 258 14.52 6.79 9.80
C PRO A 258 13.51 6.97 8.64
N ILE A 259 13.06 5.87 8.04
CA ILE A 259 12.06 5.83 6.96
C ILE A 259 11.00 4.78 7.24
N PHE A 260 9.84 4.91 6.60
CA PHE A 260 8.80 3.89 6.60
C PHE A 260 8.12 3.81 5.23
N VAL A 261 7.48 2.67 4.94
CA VAL A 261 6.61 2.57 3.75
C VAL A 261 5.30 3.31 4.07
N SER A 262 5.05 4.43 3.39
CA SER A 262 3.77 5.13 3.54
C SER A 262 2.64 4.27 2.96
N PRO A 263 1.47 4.19 3.61
CA PRO A 263 0.35 3.39 3.13
C PRO A 263 -0.01 3.70 1.68
N ALA A 264 -0.02 2.68 0.85
CA ALA A 264 -0.38 2.76 -0.55
C ALA A 264 -1.29 1.59 -0.93
N ALA A 265 -2.34 1.90 -1.68
CA ALA A 265 -3.38 0.97 -2.07
C ALA A 265 -3.05 0.28 -3.40
N LEU A 266 -3.61 -0.92 -3.59
CA LEU A 266 -3.62 -1.67 -4.85
C LEU A 266 -2.24 -2.02 -5.42
N ALA A 267 -1.29 -2.47 -4.58
CA ALA A 267 0.04 -2.86 -5.04
C ALA A 267 0.02 -3.98 -6.13
N ARG A 268 -1.05 -4.79 -6.20
CA ARG A 268 -1.25 -5.83 -7.23
C ARG A 268 -1.36 -5.31 -8.65
N LEU A 269 -1.71 -4.03 -8.83
CA LEU A 269 -1.65 -3.38 -10.14
C LEU A 269 -0.24 -3.39 -10.74
N GLY A 270 0.79 -3.42 -9.88
CA GLY A 270 2.18 -3.44 -10.31
C GLY A 270 2.82 -4.81 -10.36
N HIS A 271 2.45 -5.69 -9.43
CA HIS A 271 3.05 -7.02 -9.29
C HIS A 271 2.07 -7.98 -8.61
N PRO A 272 1.91 -9.23 -9.06
CA PRO A 272 0.90 -10.16 -8.55
C PRO A 272 0.96 -10.39 -7.02
N ASP A 273 2.15 -10.33 -6.43
CA ASP A 273 2.33 -10.46 -4.98
C ASP A 273 1.80 -9.26 -4.17
N GLY A 274 1.56 -8.11 -4.81
CA GLY A 274 0.92 -6.96 -4.19
C GLY A 274 1.64 -6.42 -2.95
N GLU A 275 0.91 -6.27 -1.85
CA GLU A 275 1.48 -5.76 -0.60
C GLU A 275 2.34 -6.79 0.14
N VAL A 276 2.21 -8.09 -0.17
CA VAL A 276 2.98 -9.18 0.47
C VAL A 276 4.47 -9.07 0.15
N SER A 277 4.83 -8.77 -1.10
CA SER A 277 6.23 -8.51 -1.49
C SER A 277 6.80 -7.27 -0.79
N ILE A 278 5.98 -6.25 -0.55
CA ILE A 278 6.36 -5.08 0.23
C ILE A 278 6.66 -5.49 1.67
N THR A 279 5.79 -6.28 2.29
CA THR A 279 5.96 -6.80 3.64
C THR A 279 7.27 -7.55 3.80
N ARG A 280 7.52 -8.55 2.95
CA ARG A 280 8.76 -9.36 3.01
C ARG A 280 10.00 -8.53 2.71
N GLY A 281 9.95 -7.70 1.67
CA GLY A 281 11.09 -6.90 1.23
C GLY A 281 11.60 -5.96 2.31
N VAL A 282 10.71 -5.19 2.95
CA VAL A 282 11.10 -4.25 4.01
C VAL A 282 11.42 -4.93 5.34
N ALA A 283 10.91 -6.15 5.58
CA ALA A 283 11.27 -6.94 6.75
C ALA A 283 12.79 -7.21 6.78
N SER A 284 13.34 -7.62 5.62
CA SER A 284 14.77 -7.94 5.47
C SER A 284 15.69 -6.74 5.72
N GLU A 285 15.14 -5.53 5.64
CA GLU A 285 15.86 -4.28 5.87
C GLU A 285 15.49 -3.62 7.20
N GLY A 286 14.66 -4.25 8.05
CA GLY A 286 14.30 -3.70 9.36
C GLY A 286 13.46 -2.41 9.29
N ILE A 287 12.67 -2.24 8.23
CA ILE A 287 11.85 -1.05 7.97
C ILE A 287 10.37 -1.37 8.23
N ILE A 288 9.65 -0.41 8.80
CA ILE A 288 8.23 -0.53 9.14
C ILE A 288 7.36 -0.25 7.91
N GLN A 289 6.32 -1.06 7.72
CA GLN A 289 5.31 -0.86 6.68
C GLN A 289 4.01 -0.28 7.24
N GLY A 290 3.53 0.79 6.61
CA GLY A 290 2.15 1.22 6.67
C GLY A 290 1.29 0.44 5.68
N VAL A 291 0.25 -0.25 6.17
CA VAL A 291 -0.67 -1.05 5.36
C VAL A 291 -1.96 -0.28 5.16
N SER A 292 -2.35 -0.05 3.91
CA SER A 292 -3.60 0.64 3.60
C SER A 292 -4.81 -0.25 3.88
N ILE A 293 -5.91 0.31 4.40
CA ILE A 293 -7.24 -0.33 4.35
C ILE A 293 -7.63 -0.74 2.91
N ASN A 294 -7.07 -0.02 1.94
CA ASN A 294 -7.29 -0.21 0.52
C ASN A 294 -6.21 -1.09 -0.14
N ALA A 295 -5.52 -1.93 0.64
CA ALA A 295 -4.56 -2.90 0.12
C ALA A 295 -5.24 -3.89 -0.85
N SER A 296 -4.54 -4.32 -1.90
CA SER A 296 -5.04 -5.38 -2.80
C SER A 296 -4.90 -6.79 -2.23
N CYS A 297 -3.99 -7.02 -1.30
CA CYS A 297 -3.93 -8.22 -0.48
C CYS A 297 -4.84 -8.08 0.75
N SER A 298 -5.42 -9.21 1.18
CA SER A 298 -6.14 -9.28 2.45
C SER A 298 -5.20 -9.06 3.63
N LEU A 299 -5.75 -8.61 4.76
CA LEU A 299 -4.96 -8.46 5.99
C LEU A 299 -4.29 -9.76 6.42
N GLY A 300 -4.95 -10.91 6.21
CA GLY A 300 -4.40 -12.23 6.52
C GLY A 300 -3.14 -12.54 5.71
N GLU A 301 -3.21 -12.38 4.38
CA GLU A 301 -2.04 -12.58 3.49
C GLU A 301 -0.85 -11.70 3.91
N ILE A 302 -1.12 -10.44 4.25
CA ILE A 302 -0.08 -9.49 4.68
C ILE A 302 0.49 -9.90 6.04
N THR A 303 -0.35 -10.26 7.01
CA THR A 303 0.11 -10.60 8.37
C THR A 303 0.85 -11.93 8.42
N ASP A 304 0.47 -12.88 7.56
CA ASP A 304 1.12 -14.19 7.43
C ASP A 304 2.47 -14.09 6.71
N ALA A 305 2.65 -13.05 5.88
CA ALA A 305 3.92 -12.77 5.20
C ALA A 305 4.97 -12.11 6.09
N ARG A 306 4.65 -11.77 7.35
CA ARG A 306 5.59 -11.12 8.27
C ARG A 306 6.77 -12.03 8.62
N CYS A 307 7.95 -11.43 8.72
CA CYS A 307 9.10 -12.10 9.34
C CYS A 307 8.83 -12.38 10.82
N THR A 308 9.10 -13.60 11.28
CA THR A 308 8.92 -14.05 12.68
C THR A 308 10.12 -13.76 13.57
N ASP A 309 11.29 -13.53 12.97
CA ASP A 309 12.57 -13.22 13.62
C ASP A 309 13.03 -11.79 13.27
N PHE A 310 12.13 -10.82 13.44
CA PHE A 310 12.39 -9.43 13.10
C PHE A 310 13.32 -8.79 14.13
N SER A 311 14.59 -8.57 13.74
CA SER A 311 15.60 -7.89 14.56
C SER A 311 16.18 -6.68 13.82
N PRO A 312 15.73 -5.45 14.16
CA PRO A 312 16.28 -4.22 13.58
C PRO A 312 17.76 -3.98 13.92
N SER A 313 18.22 -4.51 15.05
CA SER A 313 19.57 -4.32 15.60
C SER A 313 20.62 -5.26 14.99
N SER A 314 20.24 -6.41 14.45
CA SER A 314 21.17 -7.33 13.76
C SER A 314 21.47 -6.91 12.32
N LEU A 315 20.77 -5.89 11.80
CA LEU A 315 20.90 -5.38 10.43
C LEU A 315 21.80 -4.14 10.34
N THR A 316 22.51 -3.78 11.42
CA THR A 316 23.50 -2.69 11.40
C THR A 316 24.76 -3.15 10.67
N SER A 317 24.79 -2.88 9.35
CA SER A 317 25.90 -2.92 8.38
C SER A 317 26.77 -4.19 8.35
N PRO A 318 26.85 -4.92 7.22
CA PRO A 318 27.88 -5.94 7.05
C PRO A 318 29.26 -5.27 6.98
N SER A 319 30.21 -5.75 7.78
CA SER A 319 31.62 -5.49 7.55
C SER A 319 31.98 -5.89 6.12
N SER A 320 32.64 -5.01 5.40
CA SER A 320 33.14 -5.23 4.04
C SER A 320 34.11 -6.42 3.98
N THR A 321 33.59 -7.63 3.78
CA THR A 321 34.36 -8.79 3.32
C THR A 321 33.45 -9.69 2.48
N PRO A 322 33.67 -9.85 1.16
CA PRO A 322 32.93 -10.81 0.36
C PRO A 322 33.43 -12.23 0.68
N GLY A 323 32.52 -13.10 1.12
CA GLY A 323 32.79 -14.53 1.22
C GLY A 323 32.57 -15.12 2.60
N GLN A 324 31.32 -15.31 2.99
CA GLN A 324 30.90 -16.40 3.88
C GLN A 324 29.40 -16.62 3.74
N THR A 325 29.02 -17.64 2.98
CA THR A 325 27.64 -18.14 2.90
C THR A 325 27.35 -18.94 4.16
N HIS A 326 26.55 -18.41 5.08
CA HIS A 326 25.97 -19.22 6.14
C HIS A 326 24.70 -19.90 5.63
N SER A 327 24.83 -21.18 5.30
CA SER A 327 23.71 -22.11 5.09
C SER A 327 23.20 -22.55 6.47
N SER A 328 22.00 -22.16 6.86
CA SER A 328 21.28 -22.75 7.99
C SER A 328 20.04 -23.50 7.50
N ASN A 329 20.23 -24.78 7.16
CA ASN A 329 19.14 -25.75 7.08
C ASN A 329 18.94 -26.39 8.46
N ALA A 330 17.87 -26.02 9.17
CA ALA A 330 17.36 -26.79 10.30
C ALA A 330 15.83 -26.89 10.17
N PRO A 331 15.23 -28.07 10.39
CA PRO A 331 13.79 -28.26 10.23
C PRO A 331 13.04 -27.63 11.41
N ALA A 332 12.02 -26.82 11.10
CA ALA A 332 11.14 -26.21 12.09
C ALA A 332 10.17 -27.27 12.65
N THR A 333 10.33 -27.64 13.92
CA THR A 333 9.28 -28.30 14.69
C THR A 333 8.34 -27.24 15.27
N ALA A 334 7.08 -27.26 14.82
CA ALA A 334 6.01 -26.41 15.33
C ALA A 334 5.67 -26.78 16.79
N THR A 335 5.61 -25.78 17.66
CA THR A 335 4.53 -25.47 18.62
C THR A 335 5.04 -24.51 19.69
N GLN A 336 5.05 -23.21 19.42
CA GLN A 336 4.78 -22.11 20.38
C GLN A 336 4.38 -20.87 19.54
N ASN A 337 3.32 -20.16 19.94
CA ASN A 337 3.07 -18.82 19.38
C ASN A 337 4.30 -17.97 19.68
N PRO A 338 5.01 -17.43 18.67
CA PRO A 338 6.14 -16.55 18.93
C PRO A 338 5.65 -15.36 19.74
N ASP A 339 6.45 -14.92 20.72
CA ASP A 339 6.19 -13.69 21.45
C ASP A 339 5.96 -12.56 20.43
N SER A 340 4.83 -11.85 20.53
CA SER A 340 4.44 -10.78 19.60
C SER A 340 5.48 -9.65 19.45
N SER A 341 6.50 -9.66 20.32
CA SER A 341 7.65 -8.77 20.30
C SER A 341 8.66 -9.07 19.17
N SER A 342 8.75 -10.32 18.67
CA SER A 342 9.73 -10.72 17.63
C SER A 342 9.19 -10.64 16.21
N GLN A 343 7.87 -10.45 16.04
CA GLN A 343 7.24 -10.40 14.72
C GLN A 343 7.39 -9.00 14.09
N GLN A 344 7.55 -8.96 12.76
CA GLN A 344 7.65 -7.70 12.01
C GLN A 344 6.49 -6.74 12.34
N PRO A 345 6.78 -5.49 12.76
CA PRO A 345 5.75 -4.52 13.08
C PRO A 345 5.09 -3.96 11.82
N LEU A 346 3.77 -3.87 11.85
CA LEU A 346 2.95 -3.21 10.83
C LEU A 346 2.13 -2.09 11.46
N ILE A 347 1.93 -1.01 10.72
CA ILE A 347 1.02 0.09 11.07
C ILE A 347 -0.18 0.02 10.14
N PHE A 348 -1.39 0.02 10.68
CA PHE A 348 -2.60 -0.02 9.85
C PHE A 348 -3.08 1.39 9.55
N GLN A 349 -3.37 1.67 8.29
CA GLN A 349 -3.97 2.92 7.86
C GLN A 349 -5.45 2.74 7.57
N ILE A 350 -6.28 3.62 8.12
CA ILE A 350 -7.73 3.59 7.97
C ILE A 350 -8.28 4.92 7.43
N TYR A 351 -9.40 4.82 6.72
CA TYR A 351 -10.39 5.89 6.57
C TYR A 351 -11.59 5.52 7.42
N LEU A 352 -12.11 6.43 8.25
CA LEU A 352 -13.31 6.10 9.02
C LEU A 352 -14.50 5.96 8.08
N ASN A 353 -15.36 4.96 8.34
CA ASN A 353 -16.59 4.76 7.61
C ASN A 353 -17.73 5.52 8.28
N LYS A 354 -18.68 6.02 7.48
CA LYS A 354 -19.91 6.69 7.99
C LYS A 354 -20.66 5.81 9.00
N GLN A 355 -20.70 4.51 8.74
CA GLN A 355 -21.17 3.49 9.68
C GLN A 355 -20.02 3.14 10.63
N ARG A 356 -19.98 3.80 11.79
CA ARG A 356 -18.88 3.72 12.76
C ARG A 356 -18.65 2.31 13.31
N ASP A 357 -19.68 1.49 13.37
CA ASP A 357 -19.65 0.07 13.75
C ASP A 357 -18.81 -0.79 12.78
N LEU A 358 -18.76 -0.44 11.49
CA LEU A 358 -17.87 -1.09 10.51
C LEU A 358 -16.40 -0.78 10.81
N SER A 359 -16.10 0.47 11.15
CA SER A 359 -14.75 0.88 11.56
C SER A 359 -14.35 0.24 12.88
N GLU A 360 -15.25 0.17 13.86
CA GLU A 360 -15.00 -0.51 15.13
C GLU A 360 -14.67 -2.00 14.94
N SER A 361 -15.48 -2.72 14.17
CA SER A 361 -15.26 -4.14 13.87
C SER A 361 -13.91 -4.38 13.16
N LEU A 362 -13.56 -3.50 12.22
CA LEU A 362 -12.28 -3.57 11.52
C LEU A 362 -11.09 -3.32 12.47
N LEU A 363 -11.20 -2.34 13.36
CA LEU A 363 -10.13 -2.03 14.31
C LEU A 363 -9.90 -3.16 15.32
N GLN A 364 -10.96 -3.80 15.82
CA GLN A 364 -10.84 -4.98 16.67
C GLN A 364 -10.11 -6.13 15.95
N LYS A 365 -10.42 -6.34 14.66
CA LYS A 365 -9.72 -7.33 13.83
C LYS A 365 -8.24 -6.98 13.66
N VAL A 366 -7.93 -5.73 13.33
CA VAL A 366 -6.56 -5.21 13.16
C VAL A 366 -5.74 -5.36 14.46
N GLU A 367 -6.31 -5.04 15.61
CA GLU A 367 -5.66 -5.26 16.90
C GLU A 367 -5.38 -6.75 17.15
N SER A 368 -6.37 -7.63 16.88
CA SER A 368 -6.22 -9.08 17.05
C SER A 368 -5.13 -9.68 16.14
N MET A 369 -4.85 -9.03 15.02
CA MET A 369 -3.80 -9.40 14.06
C MET A 369 -2.41 -8.86 14.45
N GLY A 370 -2.29 -8.13 15.56
CA GLY A 370 -1.01 -7.68 16.09
C GLY A 370 -0.39 -6.49 15.37
N PHE A 371 -1.21 -5.64 14.73
CA PHE A 371 -0.76 -4.33 14.27
C PHE A 371 -0.34 -3.47 15.47
N ARG A 372 0.65 -2.59 15.27
CA ARG A 372 1.34 -1.89 16.36
C ARG A 372 0.98 -0.41 16.50
N ALA A 373 0.31 0.16 15.51
CA ALA A 373 -0.25 1.50 15.55
C ALA A 373 -1.37 1.65 14.52
N LEU A 374 -2.20 2.68 14.73
CA LEU A 374 -3.27 3.09 13.84
C LEU A 374 -2.94 4.45 13.21
N MET A 375 -3.08 4.56 11.89
CA MET A 375 -2.88 5.78 11.12
C MET A 375 -4.21 6.19 10.46
N VAL A 376 -4.87 7.21 11.01
CA VAL A 376 -6.14 7.73 10.47
C VAL A 376 -5.83 8.78 9.42
N THR A 377 -6.26 8.56 8.18
CA THR A 377 -6.04 9.50 7.08
C THR A 377 -7.19 10.49 6.99
N VAL A 378 -6.87 11.79 6.99
CA VAL A 378 -7.86 12.89 7.03
C VAL A 378 -7.77 13.85 5.82
N ASP A 379 -6.80 13.66 4.92
CA ASP A 379 -6.58 14.52 3.74
C ASP A 379 -7.34 14.09 2.48
N ALA A 380 -8.18 13.04 2.55
CA ALA A 380 -8.93 12.48 1.42
C ALA A 380 -10.42 12.28 1.73
N ALA A 381 -11.04 13.26 2.40
CA ALA A 381 -12.48 13.26 2.72
C ALA A 381 -13.36 13.05 1.46
N VAL A 382 -12.91 13.58 0.33
CA VAL A 382 -13.43 13.30 -1.01
C VAL A 382 -12.25 12.94 -1.92
N ALA A 383 -12.48 12.19 -2.99
CA ALA A 383 -11.41 11.86 -3.93
C ALA A 383 -10.98 13.08 -4.77
N GLY A 384 -9.68 13.31 -4.83
CA GLY A 384 -9.04 14.28 -5.71
C GLY A 384 -9.25 13.97 -7.20
N ASN A 385 -9.20 15.03 -8.02
CA ASN A 385 -9.38 14.92 -9.46
C ASN A 385 -8.10 14.44 -10.15
N ARG A 386 -7.94 13.11 -10.27
CA ARG A 386 -6.75 12.50 -10.86
C ARG A 386 -6.89 12.32 -12.37
N GLU A 387 -6.59 13.35 -13.15
CA GLU A 387 -6.95 13.36 -14.57
C GLU A 387 -6.24 12.30 -15.42
N LEU A 388 -4.96 12.01 -15.16
CA LEU A 388 -4.23 10.96 -15.88
C LEU A 388 -4.85 9.57 -15.63
N ASP A 389 -5.28 9.28 -14.40
CA ASP A 389 -6.02 8.06 -14.06
C ASP A 389 -7.38 8.01 -14.77
N ARG A 390 -8.11 9.14 -14.79
CA ARG A 390 -9.38 9.26 -15.52
C ARG A 390 -9.21 9.16 -17.04
N ARG A 391 -8.04 9.43 -17.62
CA ARG A 391 -7.77 9.31 -19.07
C ARG A 391 -7.34 7.91 -19.47
N ALA A 392 -6.61 7.19 -18.60
CA ALA A 392 -6.15 5.81 -18.83
C ALA A 392 -7.28 4.77 -18.76
N LYS A 393 -8.49 5.15 -19.18
CA LYS A 393 -9.70 4.34 -19.12
C LYS A 393 -9.49 3.06 -19.91
N ASP A 394 -9.48 1.92 -19.24
CA ASP A 394 -9.62 0.63 -19.89
C ASP A 394 -11.10 0.30 -20.08
N GLU A 395 -11.85 1.15 -20.82
CA GLU A 395 -13.26 0.97 -21.21
C GLU A 395 -14.22 0.34 -20.15
N GLY A 396 -13.98 0.55 -18.86
CA GLY A 396 -14.79 -0.01 -17.77
C GLY A 396 -14.46 -1.45 -17.34
N LYS A 397 -13.27 -1.97 -17.67
CA LYS A 397 -12.77 -3.31 -17.28
C LYS A 397 -12.17 -3.39 -15.87
N PHE A 398 -11.68 -2.29 -15.30
CA PHE A 398 -11.20 -2.32 -13.92
C PHE A 398 -12.38 -2.39 -12.95
N THR A 399 -12.53 -3.54 -12.29
CA THR A 399 -13.41 -3.73 -11.14
C THR A 399 -12.52 -3.77 -9.91
N GLY A 400 -12.62 -2.77 -9.04
CA GLY A 400 -11.81 -2.71 -7.82
C GLY A 400 -12.00 -3.95 -6.93
N PRO A 401 -11.06 -4.23 -6.01
CA PRO A 401 -11.19 -5.33 -5.07
C PRO A 401 -12.51 -5.36 -4.31
N ALA A 402 -12.87 -6.55 -3.89
CA ALA A 402 -14.15 -6.83 -3.31
C ALA A 402 -14.61 -5.95 -2.14
N GLN A 403 -13.68 -5.66 -1.25
CA GLN A 403 -13.90 -4.91 -0.02
C GLN A 403 -14.39 -3.46 -0.23
N TYR A 404 -14.33 -2.95 -1.46
CA TYR A 404 -14.90 -1.66 -1.85
C TYR A 404 -16.40 -1.80 -2.12
N GLY A 405 -17.16 -2.15 -1.07
CA GLY A 405 -18.60 -2.34 -1.15
C GLY A 405 -19.32 -1.11 -1.72
N THR A 406 -20.15 -1.38 -2.75
CA THR A 406 -21.29 -0.61 -3.24
C THR A 406 -21.35 0.86 -2.78
N GLY A 407 -20.51 1.71 -3.37
CA GLY A 407 -20.84 3.14 -3.38
C GLY A 407 -22.27 3.26 -3.90
N THR A 408 -23.15 3.90 -3.13
CA THR A 408 -24.56 4.18 -3.48
C THR A 408 -24.70 5.15 -4.68
N GLY A 409 -23.66 5.28 -5.50
CA GLY A 409 -23.72 5.94 -6.79
C GLY A 409 -24.58 5.08 -7.71
N GLU A 410 -25.76 5.60 -8.03
CA GLU A 410 -26.65 5.15 -9.10
C GLU A 410 -25.93 4.32 -10.17
N ALA A 411 -26.38 3.08 -10.36
CA ALA A 411 -26.01 2.27 -11.50
C ALA A 411 -26.33 3.07 -12.78
N GLY A 412 -25.31 3.68 -13.40
CA GLY A 412 -25.51 4.52 -14.59
C GLY A 412 -24.50 5.65 -14.84
N LYS A 413 -23.62 6.04 -13.90
CA LYS A 413 -22.63 7.10 -14.19
C LYS A 413 -21.38 6.56 -14.89
N LYS A 414 -21.17 7.05 -16.13
CA LYS A 414 -20.10 6.71 -17.08
C LYS A 414 -18.68 6.74 -16.47
N THR A 415 -17.95 5.65 -16.71
CA THR A 415 -16.48 5.47 -16.75
C THR A 415 -15.60 6.28 -15.78
N GLN A 416 -15.26 5.65 -14.66
CA GLN A 416 -14.36 6.15 -13.62
C GLN A 416 -12.94 5.57 -13.77
N GLY A 417 -11.91 6.35 -13.44
CA GLY A 417 -10.53 5.83 -13.27
C GLY A 417 -10.41 4.98 -12.00
N VAL A 418 -9.28 4.28 -11.81
CA VAL A 418 -9.07 3.36 -10.67
C VAL A 418 -9.28 4.08 -9.34
N ALA A 419 -8.79 5.32 -9.19
CA ALA A 419 -8.85 6.05 -7.94
C ALA A 419 -10.28 6.38 -7.51
N GLN A 420 -11.12 6.72 -8.48
CA GLN A 420 -12.52 7.04 -8.22
C GLN A 420 -13.34 5.76 -7.96
N ALA A 421 -12.98 4.64 -8.59
CA ALA A 421 -13.64 3.35 -8.40
C ALA A 421 -13.47 2.76 -6.97
N ILE A 422 -12.41 3.14 -6.25
CA ILE A 422 -12.16 2.71 -4.86
C ILE A 422 -12.50 3.78 -3.81
N SER A 423 -13.10 4.90 -4.22
CA SER A 423 -13.53 5.98 -3.32
C SER A 423 -14.97 5.77 -2.83
N GLY A 424 -15.35 6.49 -1.77
CA GLY A 424 -16.73 6.54 -1.26
C GLY A 424 -16.95 5.72 0.01
N TYR A 425 -15.96 4.93 0.43
CA TYR A 425 -15.96 4.25 1.72
C TYR A 425 -15.79 5.24 2.89
N GLN A 426 -14.95 6.26 2.68
CA GLN A 426 -14.62 7.23 3.71
C GLN A 426 -15.79 8.15 4.08
N ASP A 427 -15.87 8.50 5.35
CA ASP A 427 -16.73 9.53 5.87
C ASP A 427 -16.12 10.92 5.61
N PRO A 428 -16.78 11.81 4.84
CA PRO A 428 -16.28 13.17 4.63
C PRO A 428 -16.43 14.06 5.87
N ASP A 429 -17.23 13.64 6.87
CA ASP A 429 -17.57 14.44 8.05
C ASP A 429 -16.72 14.11 9.28
N VAL A 430 -15.60 13.38 9.11
CA VAL A 430 -14.64 13.13 10.20
C VAL A 430 -14.11 14.45 10.77
N CYS A 431 -14.12 14.55 12.09
CA CYS A 431 -13.74 15.75 12.82
C CYS A 431 -12.92 15.42 14.08
N TRP A 432 -12.41 16.46 14.75
CA TRP A 432 -11.58 16.30 15.95
C TRP A 432 -12.27 15.58 17.12
N ALA A 433 -13.60 15.64 17.21
CA ALA A 433 -14.36 14.91 18.23
C ALA A 433 -14.29 13.38 18.04
N ASP A 434 -14.05 12.89 16.81
CA ASP A 434 -13.90 11.46 16.54
C ASP A 434 -12.64 10.87 17.20
N ILE A 435 -11.65 11.68 17.58
CA ILE A 435 -10.46 11.20 18.31
C ILE A 435 -10.85 10.56 19.65
N ALA A 436 -11.80 11.16 20.38
CA ALA A 436 -12.29 10.61 21.64
C ALA A 436 -13.01 9.28 21.42
N TRP A 437 -13.77 9.16 20.32
CA TRP A 437 -14.43 7.92 19.94
C TRP A 437 -13.42 6.83 19.55
N ILE A 438 -12.43 7.13 18.71
CA ILE A 438 -11.36 6.18 18.35
C ILE A 438 -10.68 5.64 19.61
N ARG A 439 -10.29 6.53 20.54
CA ARG A 439 -9.66 6.13 21.81
C ARG A 439 -10.55 5.28 22.71
N SER A 440 -11.87 5.33 22.55
CA SER A 440 -12.79 4.48 23.31
C SER A 440 -12.83 3.02 22.83
N ILE A 441 -12.40 2.78 21.58
CA ILE A 441 -12.50 1.46 20.93
C ILE A 441 -11.15 0.80 20.61
N THR A 442 -10.03 1.54 20.69
CA THR A 442 -8.68 1.01 20.46
C THR A 442 -7.67 1.58 21.43
N LYS A 443 -6.63 0.79 21.75
CA LYS A 443 -5.48 1.22 22.56
C LYS A 443 -4.20 1.40 21.73
N LEU A 444 -4.26 1.18 20.42
CA LEU A 444 -3.13 1.38 19.54
C LEU A 444 -2.69 2.86 19.57
N PRO A 445 -1.38 3.14 19.51
CA PRO A 445 -0.88 4.48 19.23
C PRO A 445 -1.57 5.06 17.99
N LEU A 446 -2.09 6.27 18.10
CA LEU A 446 -2.87 6.94 17.08
C LEU A 446 -2.01 7.98 16.36
N VAL A 447 -1.96 7.87 15.04
CA VAL A 447 -1.32 8.82 14.14
C VAL A 447 -2.36 9.47 13.24
N ILE A 448 -2.35 10.81 13.15
CA ILE A 448 -3.20 11.54 12.20
C ILE A 448 -2.38 11.87 10.95
N LYS A 449 -2.72 11.23 9.83
CA LYS A 449 -2.06 11.44 8.53
C LYS A 449 -2.84 12.41 7.67
N GLY A 450 -2.15 13.41 7.12
CA GLY A 450 -2.76 14.41 6.24
C GLY A 450 -2.82 15.82 6.83
N ILE A 451 -2.02 16.09 7.86
CA ILE A 451 -1.90 17.43 8.45
C ILE A 451 -1.15 18.34 7.47
N GLN A 452 -1.71 19.51 7.16
CA GLN A 452 -1.20 20.41 6.12
C GLN A 452 -0.95 21.85 6.61
N CYS A 453 -1.19 22.12 7.89
CA CYS A 453 -0.91 23.41 8.51
C CYS A 453 -0.51 23.23 9.98
N VAL A 454 0.04 24.30 10.57
CA VAL A 454 0.45 24.30 11.99
C VAL A 454 -0.76 24.16 12.89
N GLU A 455 -1.83 24.88 12.61
CA GLU A 455 -3.04 24.96 13.44
C GLU A 455 -3.66 23.58 13.68
N ASP A 456 -3.68 22.71 12.68
CA ASP A 456 -4.19 21.34 12.85
C ASP A 456 -3.16 20.41 13.53
N ALA A 457 -1.86 20.68 13.42
CA ALA A 457 -0.86 20.01 14.26
C ALA A 457 -1.03 20.40 15.75
N GLU A 458 -1.42 21.64 16.05
CA GLU A 458 -1.72 22.07 17.43
C GLU A 458 -2.91 21.31 17.99
N LYS A 459 -3.99 21.19 17.21
CA LYS A 459 -5.18 20.42 17.63
C LYS A 459 -4.84 18.95 17.86
N ALA A 460 -4.05 18.33 16.98
CA ALA A 460 -3.61 16.94 17.17
C ALA A 460 -2.86 16.77 18.51
N TYR A 461 -1.95 17.68 18.80
CA TYR A 461 -1.18 17.71 20.05
C TYR A 461 -2.06 17.93 21.29
N GLU A 462 -3.08 18.79 21.21
CA GLU A 462 -4.07 19.01 22.28
C GLU A 462 -4.94 17.77 22.55
N HIS A 463 -5.28 17.01 21.51
CA HIS A 463 -5.99 15.73 21.63
C HIS A 463 -5.05 14.57 22.04
N GLY A 464 -3.76 14.87 22.23
CA GLY A 464 -2.76 13.95 22.77
C GLY A 464 -2.45 12.75 21.88
N VAL A 465 -2.63 12.84 20.56
CA VAL A 465 -2.27 11.75 19.62
C VAL A 465 -0.76 11.50 19.66
N GLU A 466 -0.36 10.24 19.48
CA GLU A 466 1.04 9.83 19.60
C GLU A 466 1.88 10.22 18.37
N GLY A 467 1.25 10.54 17.24
CA GLY A 467 1.95 11.16 16.12
C GLY A 467 1.07 11.86 15.09
N ILE A 468 1.74 12.59 14.19
CA ILE A 468 1.14 13.17 12.99
C ILE A 468 2.00 12.89 11.77
N VAL A 469 1.38 12.76 10.59
CA VAL A 469 2.10 12.80 9.31
C VAL A 469 1.73 14.09 8.59
N LEU A 470 2.71 14.97 8.40
CA LEU A 470 2.58 16.09 7.50
C LEU A 470 2.56 15.54 6.07
N SER A 471 1.43 15.69 5.40
CA SER A 471 1.16 15.02 4.11
C SER A 471 0.02 15.74 3.39
N ASN A 472 0.12 15.79 2.06
CA ASN A 472 -0.97 16.17 1.15
C ASN A 472 -1.31 14.98 0.22
N HIS A 473 -1.24 13.78 0.78
CA HIS A 473 -1.45 12.52 0.06
C HIS A 473 -0.49 12.31 -1.13
N GLY A 474 0.72 12.88 -1.06
CA GLY A 474 1.66 12.88 -2.18
C GLY A 474 1.12 13.63 -3.41
N GLY A 475 0.39 14.72 -3.18
CA GLY A 475 -0.20 15.61 -4.18
C GLY A 475 -1.41 15.03 -4.92
N ARG A 476 -2.11 14.05 -4.34
CA ARG A 476 -3.20 13.33 -5.03
C ARG A 476 -4.60 13.90 -4.77
N GLU A 477 -4.72 14.76 -3.77
CA GLU A 477 -6.00 15.31 -3.30
C GLU A 477 -6.12 16.78 -3.72
N LEU A 478 -6.06 17.73 -2.77
CA LEU A 478 -6.11 19.16 -3.07
C LEU A 478 -4.81 19.63 -3.74
N ASP A 479 -4.91 20.12 -4.99
CA ASP A 479 -3.78 20.80 -5.64
C ASP A 479 -3.59 22.21 -5.05
N PHE A 480 -2.36 22.73 -5.11
CA PHE A 480 -1.88 23.90 -4.35
C PHE A 480 -1.83 23.73 -2.82
N SER A 481 -2.05 22.53 -2.28
CA SER A 481 -1.62 22.19 -0.91
C SER A 481 -0.10 22.38 -0.74
N PRO A 482 0.35 22.87 0.43
CA PRO A 482 1.76 23.15 0.68
C PRO A 482 2.60 21.87 0.66
N ALA A 483 3.90 22.02 0.36
CA ALA A 483 4.84 20.91 0.52
C ALA A 483 4.96 20.54 2.01
N PRO A 484 4.91 19.25 2.37
CA PRO A 484 5.05 18.81 3.76
C PRO A 484 6.34 19.26 4.45
N ILE A 485 7.45 19.41 3.70
CA ILE A 485 8.72 19.93 4.25
C ILE A 485 8.62 21.42 4.64
N ASP A 486 7.82 22.21 3.91
CA ASP A 486 7.56 23.62 4.23
C ASP A 486 6.64 23.74 5.44
N THR A 487 5.63 22.86 5.53
CA THR A 487 4.79 22.74 6.73
C THR A 487 5.62 22.33 7.96
N LEU A 488 6.58 21.40 7.79
CA LEU A 488 7.49 20.99 8.86
C LEU A 488 8.36 22.17 9.32
N TYR A 489 8.91 22.94 8.39
CA TYR A 489 9.69 24.12 8.70
C TYR A 489 8.86 25.16 9.46
N GLU A 490 7.64 25.44 9.01
CA GLU A 490 6.73 26.37 9.67
C GLU A 490 6.36 25.89 11.10
N LEU A 491 6.02 24.61 11.25
CA LEU A 491 5.73 23.99 12.55
C LEU A 491 6.93 24.13 13.49
N ARG A 492 8.15 23.92 12.97
CA ARG A 492 9.38 24.08 13.74
C ARG A 492 9.62 25.52 14.20
N GLN A 493 9.18 26.52 13.43
CA GLN A 493 9.27 27.93 13.82
C GLN A 493 8.20 28.32 14.85
N LYS A 494 6.94 27.92 14.61
CA LYS A 494 5.78 28.37 15.41
C LYS A 494 5.56 27.55 16.68
N ARG A 495 5.80 26.24 16.63
CA ARG A 495 5.57 25.29 17.74
C ARG A 495 6.76 24.36 17.99
N PRO A 496 7.94 24.91 18.32
CA PRO A 496 9.12 24.11 18.64
C PRO A 496 8.96 23.23 19.89
N ASP A 497 7.97 23.52 20.73
CA ASP A 497 7.60 22.75 21.93
C ASP A 497 7.11 21.34 21.60
N ILE A 498 6.38 21.15 20.49
CA ILE A 498 5.86 19.84 20.04
C ILE A 498 7.00 18.81 19.86
N PHE A 499 8.20 19.28 19.49
CA PHE A 499 9.35 18.40 19.24
C PHE A 499 10.19 18.10 20.49
N LYS A 500 9.88 18.69 21.65
CA LYS A 500 10.78 18.66 22.83
C LYS A 500 10.31 17.76 23.96
N ASP A 501 9.00 17.63 24.16
CA ASP A 501 8.46 16.92 25.32
C ASP A 501 8.21 15.42 25.08
N GLY A 502 8.38 14.96 23.84
CA GLY A 502 8.25 13.55 23.46
C GLY A 502 6.81 13.03 23.46
N ARG A 503 5.79 13.89 23.59
CA ARG A 503 4.38 13.46 23.63
C ARG A 503 3.82 13.07 22.27
N MET A 504 4.34 13.66 21.20
CA MET A 504 3.86 13.43 19.83
C MET A 504 5.05 13.39 18.86
N GLU A 505 5.13 12.34 18.06
CA GLU A 505 6.13 12.23 16.99
C GLU A 505 5.62 12.88 15.69
N VAL A 506 6.48 13.66 15.03
CA VAL A 506 6.15 14.31 13.74
C VAL A 506 6.81 13.56 12.61
N PHE A 507 6.01 12.94 11.74
CA PHE A 507 6.45 12.31 10.51
C PHE A 507 6.14 13.21 9.31
N ILE A 508 6.81 12.98 8.18
CA ILE A 508 6.44 13.60 6.90
C ILE A 508 6.43 12.56 5.79
N ASP A 509 5.63 12.77 4.75
CA ASP A 509 5.79 12.08 3.46
C ASP A 509 5.60 13.05 2.29
N GLY A 510 5.67 12.54 1.05
CA GLY A 510 5.43 13.33 -0.17
C GLY A 510 6.72 13.86 -0.80
N GLY A 511 6.93 13.56 -2.09
CA GLY A 511 8.02 14.13 -2.89
C GLY A 511 9.45 13.64 -2.59
N VAL A 512 9.67 12.88 -1.52
CA VAL A 512 10.98 12.32 -1.13
C VAL A 512 11.50 11.37 -2.21
N ARG A 513 12.71 11.62 -2.71
CA ARG A 513 13.36 10.79 -3.74
C ARG A 513 14.85 10.51 -3.48
N ARG A 514 15.45 11.16 -2.48
CA ARG A 514 16.85 10.97 -2.07
C ARG A 514 16.99 10.82 -0.56
N GLY A 515 18.04 10.14 -0.12
CA GLY A 515 18.45 10.11 1.28
C GLY A 515 18.78 11.50 1.82
N THR A 516 19.22 12.43 0.96
CA THR A 516 19.38 13.84 1.35
C THR A 516 18.06 14.55 1.62
N ASP A 517 16.94 14.16 1.00
CA ASP A 517 15.61 14.69 1.34
C ASP A 517 15.22 14.21 2.75
N VAL A 518 15.47 12.94 3.05
CA VAL A 518 15.26 12.35 4.38
C VAL A 518 16.06 13.12 5.42
N LEU A 519 17.37 13.29 5.22
CA LEU A 519 18.24 14.01 6.16
C LEU A 519 17.81 15.45 6.41
N LYS A 520 17.29 16.15 5.39
CA LYS A 520 16.75 17.52 5.56
C LYS A 520 15.55 17.53 6.51
N ALA A 521 14.61 16.61 6.32
CA ALA A 521 13.44 16.48 7.17
C ALA A 521 13.83 16.16 8.63
N LEU A 522 14.78 15.24 8.83
CA LEU A 522 15.28 14.88 10.15
C LEU A 522 15.96 16.08 10.84
N CYS A 523 16.76 16.87 10.11
CA CYS A 523 17.36 18.09 10.66
C CYS A 523 16.32 19.14 11.12
N LEU A 524 15.14 19.17 10.48
CA LEU A 524 14.03 20.03 10.89
C LEU A 524 13.21 19.47 12.07
N GLY A 525 13.45 18.21 12.46
CA GLY A 525 12.83 17.58 13.61
C GLY A 525 11.80 16.50 13.27
N ALA A 526 11.65 16.11 12.00
CA ALA A 526 10.86 14.92 11.70
C ALA A 526 11.48 13.68 12.36
N LYS A 527 10.65 12.79 12.88
CA LYS A 527 11.07 11.53 13.49
C LYS A 527 11.47 10.49 12.44
N ALA A 528 10.68 10.38 11.38
CA ALA A 528 10.91 9.50 10.24
C ALA A 528 10.18 10.01 9.00
N VAL A 529 10.57 9.50 7.83
CA VAL A 529 10.09 9.96 6.52
C VAL A 529 9.41 8.82 5.74
N GLY A 530 8.18 9.03 5.31
CA GLY A 530 7.38 8.07 4.57
C GLY A 530 7.65 8.11 3.06
N LEU A 531 7.75 6.94 2.44
CA LEU A 531 7.85 6.80 0.98
C LEU A 531 6.70 5.92 0.47
N GLY A 532 5.95 6.40 -0.52
CA GLY A 532 4.87 5.64 -1.17
C GLY A 532 5.29 5.12 -2.55
N ARG A 533 5.17 5.98 -3.58
CA ARG A 533 5.47 5.65 -4.98
C ARG A 533 6.79 4.88 -5.21
N PRO A 534 7.94 5.25 -4.60
CA PRO A 534 9.18 4.49 -4.79
C PRO A 534 9.05 3.00 -4.48
N PHE A 535 8.38 2.62 -3.38
CA PHE A 535 8.16 1.22 -3.02
C PHE A 535 7.14 0.54 -3.95
N LEU A 536 6.11 1.25 -4.41
CA LEU A 536 5.18 0.71 -5.43
C LEU A 536 5.89 0.43 -6.76
N TYR A 537 6.76 1.33 -7.21
CA TYR A 537 7.55 1.15 -8.43
C TYR A 537 8.57 0.03 -8.28
N ALA A 538 9.22 -0.06 -7.12
CA ALA A 538 10.16 -1.14 -6.82
C ALA A 538 9.47 -2.51 -6.83
N ASN A 539 8.29 -2.60 -6.19
CA ASN A 539 7.43 -3.77 -6.26
C ASN A 539 7.02 -4.07 -7.72
N ALA A 540 6.60 -3.07 -8.47
CA ALA A 540 6.21 -3.27 -9.86
C ALA A 540 7.34 -3.82 -10.72
N ALA A 541 8.57 -3.32 -10.56
CA ALA A 541 9.72 -3.75 -11.33
C ALA A 541 10.20 -5.16 -10.94
N TRP A 542 10.40 -5.46 -9.65
CA TRP A 542 11.05 -6.71 -9.23
C TRP A 542 10.42 -7.41 -8.03
N GLY A 543 9.20 -7.05 -7.64
CA GLY A 543 8.53 -7.61 -6.47
C GLY A 543 9.33 -7.36 -5.18
N GLU A 544 9.53 -8.41 -4.39
CA GLU A 544 10.22 -8.36 -3.10
C GLU A 544 11.66 -7.83 -3.21
N GLU A 545 12.43 -8.31 -4.20
CA GLU A 545 13.83 -7.93 -4.40
C GLU A 545 13.97 -6.45 -4.77
N GLY A 546 12.99 -5.91 -5.52
CA GLY A 546 12.93 -4.48 -5.83
C GLY A 546 12.69 -3.65 -4.58
N VAL A 547 11.74 -4.06 -3.74
CA VAL A 547 11.44 -3.40 -2.46
C VAL A 547 12.69 -3.38 -1.57
N ARG A 548 13.40 -4.51 -1.46
CA ARG A 548 14.67 -4.59 -0.74
C ARG A 548 15.70 -3.61 -1.32
N ARG A 549 15.88 -3.59 -2.64
CA ARG A 549 16.80 -2.66 -3.32
C ARG A 549 16.45 -1.19 -3.06
N CYS A 550 15.16 -0.83 -3.09
CA CYS A 550 14.69 0.52 -2.78
C CYS A 550 15.12 0.95 -1.37
N ALA A 551 14.99 0.07 -0.38
CA ALA A 551 15.45 0.30 0.99
C ALA A 551 16.98 0.41 1.09
N GLN A 552 17.73 -0.42 0.36
CA GLN A 552 19.20 -0.38 0.32
C GLN A 552 19.73 0.92 -0.28
N ILE A 553 19.14 1.40 -1.39
CA ILE A 553 19.50 2.71 -1.96
C ILE A 553 19.29 3.82 -0.92
N MET A 554 18.16 3.81 -0.21
CA MET A 554 17.92 4.79 0.85
C MET A 554 18.94 4.67 1.99
N ARG A 555 19.30 3.45 2.41
CA ARG A 555 20.36 3.20 3.41
C ARG A 555 21.69 3.82 2.96
N GLU A 556 22.14 3.46 1.76
CA GLU A 556 23.40 3.93 1.16
C GLU A 556 23.44 5.47 1.10
N GLU A 557 22.38 6.10 0.61
CA GLU A 557 22.30 7.56 0.48
C GLU A 557 22.22 8.27 1.84
N ILE A 558 21.46 7.74 2.81
CA ILE A 558 21.37 8.29 4.18
C ILE A 558 22.71 8.18 4.90
N GLU A 559 23.33 6.99 4.88
CA GLU A 559 24.62 6.76 5.52
C GLU A 559 25.72 7.64 4.93
N THR A 560 25.79 7.73 3.60
CA THR A 560 26.74 8.61 2.91
C THR A 560 26.49 10.07 3.28
N GLY A 561 25.23 10.51 3.24
CA GLY A 561 24.85 11.87 3.59
C GLY A 561 25.19 12.22 5.04
N MET A 562 24.96 11.32 6.01
CA MET A 562 25.34 11.51 7.40
C MET A 562 26.84 11.70 7.57
N ARG A 563 27.66 10.83 6.96
CA ARG A 563 29.13 10.95 6.99
C ARG A 563 29.60 12.28 6.41
N LEU A 564 29.06 12.69 5.26
CA LEU A 564 29.40 13.96 4.62
C LEU A 564 28.91 15.18 5.41
N LEU A 565 27.81 15.05 6.14
CA LEU A 565 27.30 16.09 7.03
C LEU A 565 28.12 16.21 8.32
N GLY A 566 28.97 15.21 8.62
CA GLY A 566 29.77 15.14 9.83
C GLY A 566 29.02 14.58 11.03
N VAL A 567 27.98 13.76 10.80
CA VAL A 567 27.08 13.23 11.83
C VAL A 567 27.12 11.71 11.81
N THR A 568 27.15 11.08 12.99
CA THR A 568 27.24 9.61 13.11
C THR A 568 25.97 8.96 13.61
N ARG A 569 25.07 9.70 14.27
CA ARG A 569 23.83 9.16 14.82
C ARG A 569 22.65 10.00 14.32
N VAL A 570 21.55 9.35 13.96
CA VAL A 570 20.36 10.06 13.43
C VAL A 570 19.83 11.09 14.44
N GLU A 571 19.89 10.78 15.74
CA GLU A 571 19.46 11.67 16.82
C GLU A 571 20.28 12.97 16.95
N ASP A 572 21.49 13.01 16.38
CA ASP A 572 22.35 14.20 16.41
C ASP A 572 22.00 15.19 15.27
N LEU A 573 21.17 14.78 14.30
CA LEU A 573 20.67 15.66 13.24
C LEU A 573 19.79 16.78 13.84
N GLY A 574 19.91 17.99 13.32
CA GLY A 574 19.22 19.14 13.91
C GLY A 574 19.42 20.45 13.14
N LEU A 575 18.84 21.54 13.65
CA LEU A 575 18.80 22.84 12.97
C LEU A 575 20.20 23.43 12.69
N GLN A 576 21.22 23.03 13.45
CA GLN A 576 22.61 23.40 13.20
C GLN A 576 23.17 22.85 11.88
N HIS A 577 22.55 21.78 11.35
CA HIS A 577 22.97 21.07 10.14
C HIS A 577 22.23 21.52 8.88
N ILE A 578 21.23 22.41 8.99
CA ILE A 578 20.39 22.81 7.87
C ILE A 578 20.11 24.32 7.89
N LYS A 579 19.85 24.89 6.71
CA LYS A 579 19.46 26.29 6.55
C LYS A 579 18.41 26.41 5.45
N TYR A 580 17.32 27.11 5.75
CA TYR A 580 16.38 27.57 4.73
C TYR A 580 17.02 28.68 3.90
N MET A 581 16.92 28.57 2.59
CA MET A 581 17.36 29.55 1.62
C MET A 581 16.18 29.96 0.77
N ASP A 582 15.79 31.23 0.90
CA ASP A 582 14.72 31.84 0.13
C ASP A 582 15.18 32.02 -1.32
N ARG A 583 15.01 30.96 -2.11
CA ARG A 583 15.38 30.88 -3.52
C ARG A 583 14.32 30.09 -4.25
N GLU A 584 13.85 30.64 -5.35
CA GLU A 584 13.05 29.87 -6.30
C GLU A 584 13.90 28.71 -6.84
N PRO A 585 13.43 27.45 -6.73
CA PRO A 585 14.12 26.34 -7.36
C PRO A 585 14.15 26.59 -8.87
N ALA A 586 15.35 26.50 -9.47
CA ALA A 586 15.44 26.56 -10.93
C ALA A 586 14.49 25.52 -11.54
N PRO A 587 13.66 25.90 -12.54
CA PRO A 587 12.77 24.95 -13.18
C PRO A 587 13.59 23.77 -13.70
N VAL A 588 13.18 22.55 -13.35
CA VAL A 588 13.77 21.37 -13.98
C VAL A 588 13.40 21.47 -15.47
N PRO A 589 14.37 21.38 -16.40
CA PRO A 589 14.04 21.26 -17.81
C PRO A 589 12.99 20.16 -17.94
N ARG A 590 11.89 20.42 -18.64
CA ARG A 590 10.98 19.32 -19.01
C ARG A 590 11.87 18.26 -19.66
N SER A 591 11.91 17.05 -19.11
CA SER A 591 12.53 15.95 -19.82
C SER A 591 11.81 15.91 -21.17
N ASP A 592 12.54 16.17 -22.25
CA ASP A 592 11.98 16.13 -23.58
C ASP A 592 11.18 14.84 -23.70
N SER A 593 9.92 14.98 -24.07
CA SER A 593 9.05 13.85 -24.39
C SER A 593 9.62 13.16 -25.62
N SER A 594 10.49 12.18 -25.38
CA SER A 594 10.80 11.10 -26.32
C SER A 594 9.93 9.90 -25.99
#